data_AF-A0A7V0PJK3-F1
#
_entry.id   AF-A0A7V0PJK3-F1
#
_cell.length_a   1.000
_cell.length_b   1.000
_cell.length_c   1.000
_cell.angle_alpha   90.00
_cell.angle_beta   90.00
_cell.angle_gamma   90.00
#
_symmetry.space_group_name_H-M   'P 1'
#
loop_
_entity.id
_entity.type
_entity.pdbx_description
1 polymer ?
#
loop_
_entity_poly.entity_id
_entity_poly.type
_entity_poly.pdbx_seq_one_letter_code
_entity_poly.pdbx_strand_id
1 'polypeptide(L)'
;MLYPFVPKFAADVLQAMGIGAPKWEEIDSPDGGREITERRVLLERIEIAQVKSRIEGVGKGERRVPFEEFERLDLRIGEIRAAVPIPGTDRLYRLTIDVGGDLRTSVAGLRREYPHDALIGRRVAVVANLAPTTIKGVKSECMLLAAKGDEIALLSPDKDVPPGTRIG
;
A
#
# COMPACT_ATOMS: atom_id res chain seq x y z
N MET A 1 3.31 -36.87 -20.14
CA MET A 1 3.55 -35.62 -20.88
C MET A 1 3.54 -34.43 -19.93
N LEU A 2 4.70 -33.80 -19.71
CA LEU A 2 4.83 -32.57 -18.91
C LEU A 2 4.74 -31.29 -19.76
N TYR A 3 4.84 -31.43 -21.09
CA TYR A 3 4.92 -30.33 -22.05
C TYR A 3 3.79 -29.28 -21.95
N PRO A 4 2.49 -29.63 -21.82
CA PRO A 4 1.44 -28.61 -21.75
C PRO A 4 1.38 -27.84 -20.42
N PHE A 5 1.97 -28.36 -19.34
CA PHE A 5 1.91 -27.75 -18.01
C PHE A 5 3.22 -27.08 -17.60
N VAL A 6 4.36 -27.61 -18.04
CA VAL A 6 5.70 -27.08 -17.72
C VAL A 6 6.58 -27.11 -18.98
N PRO A 7 6.30 -26.27 -20.01
CA PRO A 7 6.90 -26.39 -21.34
C PRO A 7 8.43 -26.31 -21.33
N LYS A 8 9.00 -25.39 -20.52
CA LYS A 8 10.44 -25.18 -20.41
C LYS A 8 11.16 -26.40 -19.83
N PHE A 9 10.66 -26.91 -18.70
CA PHE A 9 11.23 -28.10 -18.06
C PHE A 9 11.11 -29.33 -18.95
N ALA A 10 9.96 -29.51 -19.61
CA ALA A 10 9.75 -30.62 -20.54
C ALA A 10 10.76 -30.56 -21.72
N ALA A 11 11.03 -29.38 -22.26
CA ALA A 11 12.04 -29.20 -23.30
C ALA A 11 13.45 -29.53 -22.80
N ASP A 12 13.81 -29.09 -21.58
CA ASP A 12 15.12 -29.37 -20.99
C ASP A 12 15.34 -30.87 -20.72
N VAL A 13 14.29 -31.60 -20.30
CA VAL A 13 14.30 -33.06 -20.13
C VAL A 13 14.50 -33.77 -21.47
N LEU A 14 13.75 -33.39 -22.50
CA LEU A 14 13.84 -33.99 -23.83
C LEU A 14 15.24 -33.78 -24.43
N GLN A 15 15.79 -32.57 -24.30
CA GLN A 15 17.15 -32.26 -24.73
C GLN A 15 18.20 -33.11 -23.99
N ALA A 16 18.07 -33.27 -22.67
CA ALA A 16 18.98 -34.12 -21.89
C ALA A 16 18.90 -35.60 -22.30
N MET A 17 17.71 -36.06 -22.73
CA MET A 17 17.49 -37.40 -23.29
C MET A 17 17.92 -37.53 -24.76
N GLY A 18 18.42 -36.47 -25.40
CA GLY A 18 18.79 -36.50 -26.82
C GLY A 18 17.59 -36.62 -27.76
N ILE A 19 16.41 -36.19 -27.30
CA ILE A 19 15.15 -36.23 -28.06
C ILE A 19 14.83 -34.80 -28.52
N GLY A 20 14.60 -34.63 -29.83
CA GLY A 20 14.08 -33.37 -30.37
C GLY A 20 12.66 -33.08 -29.89
N ALA A 21 12.07 -31.95 -30.26
CA ALA A 21 10.68 -31.67 -29.91
C ALA A 21 9.75 -32.72 -30.56
N PRO A 22 9.10 -33.61 -29.78
CA PRO A 22 8.31 -34.69 -30.35
C PRO A 22 7.02 -34.13 -30.96
N LYS A 23 6.60 -34.69 -32.09
CA LYS A 23 5.26 -34.45 -32.65
C LYS A 23 4.26 -35.39 -32.01
N TRP A 24 3.00 -34.96 -31.92
CA TRP A 24 1.91 -35.76 -31.35
C TRP A 24 1.69 -37.10 -32.05
N GLU A 25 2.08 -37.19 -33.32
CA GLU A 25 1.98 -38.39 -34.14
C GLU A 25 3.02 -39.47 -33.80
N GLU A 26 4.11 -39.10 -33.10
CA GLU A 26 5.26 -39.96 -32.85
C GLU A 26 5.26 -40.59 -31.44
N ILE A 27 4.22 -40.33 -30.63
CA ILE A 27 4.13 -40.70 -29.21
C ILE A 27 4.21 -42.21 -28.95
N ASP A 28 3.64 -43.02 -29.86
CA ASP A 28 3.61 -44.48 -29.72
C ASP A 28 4.84 -45.17 -30.32
N SER A 29 5.79 -44.40 -30.87
CA SER A 29 7.03 -44.95 -31.43
C SER A 29 8.14 -44.94 -30.36
N PRO A 30 8.63 -46.11 -29.90
CA PRO A 30 9.68 -46.15 -28.89
C PRO A 30 11.01 -45.66 -29.49
N ASP A 31 11.49 -44.49 -29.05
CA ASP A 31 12.82 -43.93 -29.35
C ASP A 31 13.97 -44.68 -28.64
N GLY A 32 13.95 -46.02 -28.66
CA GLY A 32 14.94 -46.87 -28.01
C GLY A 32 16.31 -46.80 -28.67
N GLY A 33 17.39 -46.81 -27.87
CA GLY A 33 18.77 -46.92 -28.35
C GLY A 33 19.58 -45.62 -28.42
N ARG A 34 19.04 -44.49 -27.96
CA ARG A 34 19.78 -43.21 -27.89
C ARG A 34 20.61 -43.11 -26.60
N GLU A 35 21.86 -42.68 -26.73
CA GLU A 35 22.71 -42.35 -25.58
C GLU A 35 22.25 -41.02 -24.96
N ILE A 36 22.03 -41.03 -23.63
CA ILE A 36 21.70 -39.82 -22.87
C ILE A 36 22.84 -38.83 -23.05
N THR A 37 22.54 -37.69 -23.67
CA THR A 37 23.56 -36.75 -24.13
C THR A 37 24.23 -36.02 -22.97
N GLU A 38 23.46 -35.66 -21.93
CA GLU A 38 24.01 -34.87 -20.83
C GLU A 38 23.26 -35.13 -19.51
N ARG A 39 23.98 -35.53 -18.46
CA ARG A 39 23.42 -35.75 -17.12
C ARG A 39 23.60 -34.49 -16.28
N ARG A 40 22.61 -33.58 -16.32
CA ARG A 40 22.60 -32.33 -15.53
C ARG A 40 21.41 -32.27 -14.58
N VAL A 41 21.55 -31.50 -13.49
CA VAL A 41 20.44 -31.22 -12.56
C VAL A 41 19.47 -30.26 -13.25
N LEU A 42 18.23 -30.72 -13.51
CA LEU A 42 17.24 -29.95 -14.28
C LEU A 42 16.36 -29.04 -13.40
N LEU A 43 16.27 -29.33 -12.11
CA LEU A 43 15.55 -28.51 -11.14
C LEU A 43 16.40 -28.36 -9.90
N GLU A 44 16.67 -27.13 -9.52
CA GLU A 44 17.21 -26.81 -8.21
C GLU A 44 16.07 -26.63 -7.22
N ARG A 45 16.27 -27.13 -6.00
CA ARG A 45 15.30 -26.92 -4.93
C ARG A 45 15.26 -25.43 -4.61
N ILE A 46 14.12 -24.81 -4.88
CA ILE A 46 13.90 -23.41 -4.49
C ILE A 46 13.76 -23.36 -2.96
N GLU A 47 14.63 -22.61 -2.29
CA GLU A 47 14.47 -22.34 -0.87
C GLU A 47 13.42 -21.26 -0.63
N ILE A 48 12.53 -21.49 0.34
CA ILE A 48 11.45 -20.56 0.70
C ILE A 48 12.01 -19.18 1.09
N ALA A 49 13.21 -19.13 1.67
CA ALA A 49 13.90 -17.89 2.03
C ALA A 49 14.23 -17.01 0.81
N GLN A 50 14.61 -17.62 -0.31
CA GLN A 50 14.93 -16.89 -1.56
C GLN A 50 13.67 -16.37 -2.27
N VAL A 51 12.54 -17.06 -2.13
CA VAL A 51 11.25 -16.57 -2.63
C VAL A 51 10.79 -15.35 -1.84
N LYS A 52 10.96 -15.38 -0.50
CA LYS A 52 10.64 -14.24 0.38
C LYS A 52 11.49 -13.02 0.07
N SER A 53 12.80 -13.16 -0.09
CA SER A 53 13.68 -12.02 -0.41
C SER A 53 13.36 -11.41 -1.78
N ARG A 54 12.90 -12.21 -2.75
CA ARG A 54 12.49 -11.73 -4.07
C ARG A 54 11.14 -11.00 -4.05
N ILE A 55 10.24 -11.36 -3.14
CA ILE A 55 8.97 -10.65 -2.91
C ILE A 55 9.22 -9.35 -2.12
N GLU A 56 10.07 -9.38 -1.11
CA GLU A 56 10.42 -8.22 -0.28
C GLU A 56 11.33 -7.22 -1.01
N GLY A 57 12.16 -7.69 -1.94
CA GLY A 57 13.05 -6.86 -2.76
C GLY A 57 12.34 -5.95 -3.78
N VAL A 58 11.08 -6.24 -4.13
CA VAL A 58 10.25 -5.37 -5.00
C VAL A 58 9.75 -4.11 -4.25
N GLY A 59 9.93 -4.05 -2.92
CA GLY A 59 9.50 -2.95 -2.06
C GLY A 59 10.60 -2.01 -1.56
N LYS A 60 11.88 -2.26 -1.86
CA LYS A 60 13.03 -1.50 -1.30
C LYS A 60 13.91 -0.82 -2.37
N GLY A 61 13.31 -0.33 -3.44
CA GLY A 61 13.87 0.82 -4.16
C GLY A 61 13.30 2.10 -3.54
N GLU A 62 14.08 3.17 -3.43
CA GLU A 62 13.51 4.50 -3.15
C GLU A 62 12.43 4.79 -4.20
N ARG A 63 11.15 4.55 -3.87
CA ARG A 63 10.01 4.99 -4.67
C ARG A 63 9.92 6.49 -4.51
N ARG A 64 10.79 7.21 -5.21
CA ARG A 64 10.71 8.66 -5.35
C ARG A 64 9.43 8.93 -6.13
N VAL A 65 8.52 9.68 -5.52
CA VAL A 65 7.33 10.18 -6.21
C VAL A 65 7.73 11.48 -6.95
N PRO A 66 7.22 11.69 -8.18
CA PRO A 66 7.33 12.98 -8.85
C PRO A 66 6.71 14.09 -8.00
N PHE A 67 7.21 15.33 -8.11
CA PHE A 67 6.65 16.48 -7.40
C PHE A 67 5.19 16.73 -7.82
N GLU A 68 4.86 16.42 -9.06
CA GLU A 68 3.51 16.53 -9.62
C GLU A 68 2.50 15.64 -8.88
N GLU A 69 2.93 14.48 -8.34
CA GLU A 69 2.05 13.64 -7.51
C GLU A 69 1.75 14.28 -6.15
N PHE A 70 2.71 15.01 -5.59
CA PHE A 70 2.50 15.79 -4.37
C PHE A 70 1.58 16.98 -4.62
N GLU A 71 1.75 17.70 -5.73
CA GLU A 71 0.88 18.84 -6.09
C GLU A 71 -0.58 18.46 -6.30
N ARG A 72 -0.84 17.20 -6.68
CA ARG A 72 -2.21 16.66 -6.79
C ARG A 72 -2.92 16.55 -5.43
N LEU A 73 -2.20 16.54 -4.32
CA LEU A 73 -2.80 16.57 -2.98
C LEU A 73 -3.11 18.01 -2.58
N ASP A 74 -4.35 18.25 -2.15
CA ASP A 74 -4.75 19.54 -1.59
C ASP A 74 -4.50 19.53 -0.08
N LEU A 75 -3.26 19.83 0.30
CA LEU A 75 -2.84 19.95 1.69
C LEU A 75 -3.08 21.37 2.19
N ARG A 76 -3.78 21.51 3.32
CA ARG A 76 -4.11 22.81 3.90
C ARG A 76 -3.99 22.81 5.41
N ILE A 77 -3.82 24.00 5.98
CA ILE A 77 -3.98 24.23 7.42
C ILE A 77 -5.47 24.36 7.73
N GLY A 78 -5.97 23.59 8.67
CA GLY A 78 -7.33 23.68 9.19
C GLY A 78 -7.35 24.04 10.67
N GLU A 79 -8.47 24.62 11.13
CA GLU A 79 -8.75 24.88 12.54
C GLU A 79 -9.84 23.95 13.04
N ILE A 80 -9.60 23.25 14.14
CA ILE A 80 -10.62 22.39 14.75
C ILE A 80 -11.63 23.26 15.49
N ARG A 81 -12.87 23.32 14.99
CA ARG A 81 -13.98 24.08 15.58
C ARG A 81 -14.75 23.29 16.62
N ALA A 82 -14.86 21.97 16.44
CA ALA A 82 -15.58 21.09 17.35
C ALA A 82 -14.97 19.69 17.38
N ALA A 83 -15.02 19.04 18.54
CA ALA A 83 -14.61 17.66 18.73
C ALA A 83 -15.68 16.91 19.53
N VAL A 84 -16.36 15.95 18.91
CA VAL A 84 -17.45 15.18 19.52
C VAL A 84 -17.12 13.69 19.51
N PRO A 85 -17.20 12.98 20.66
CA PRO A 85 -16.97 11.53 20.68
C PRO A 85 -18.04 10.79 19.89
N ILE A 86 -17.63 9.78 19.12
CA ILE A 86 -18.57 8.95 18.36
C ILE A 86 -19.13 7.84 19.27
N PRO A 87 -20.47 7.67 19.36
CA PRO A 87 -21.05 6.58 20.13
C PRO A 87 -20.65 5.22 19.55
N GLY A 88 -20.33 4.26 20.42
CA GLY A 88 -19.89 2.91 20.01
C GLY A 88 -18.39 2.76 19.75
N THR A 89 -17.57 3.76 20.09
CA THR A 89 -16.10 3.64 20.11
C THR A 89 -15.45 4.56 21.15
N ASP A 90 -14.44 4.03 21.84
CA ASP A 90 -13.59 4.73 22.79
C ASP A 90 -12.44 5.51 22.13
N ARG A 91 -12.22 5.34 20.82
CA ARG A 91 -11.00 5.85 20.14
C ARG A 91 -11.24 7.02 19.20
N LEU A 92 -12.45 7.15 18.65
CA LEU A 92 -12.71 8.09 17.56
C LEU A 92 -13.45 9.35 18.03
N TYR A 93 -13.01 10.47 17.47
CA TYR A 93 -13.72 11.74 17.49
C TYR A 93 -14.25 12.07 16.09
N ARG A 94 -15.45 12.66 16.06
CA ARG A 94 -15.95 13.43 14.93
C ARG A 94 -15.50 14.88 15.13
N LEU A 95 -14.61 15.33 14.25
CA LEU A 95 -14.04 16.67 14.26
C LEU A 95 -14.69 17.51 13.17
N THR A 96 -15.00 18.76 13.50
CA THR A 96 -15.37 19.79 12.51
C THR A 96 -14.15 20.67 12.31
N ILE A 97 -13.66 20.73 11.07
CA ILE A 97 -12.44 21.45 10.70
C ILE A 97 -12.80 22.57 9.73
N ASP A 98 -12.39 23.77 10.06
CA ASP A 98 -12.49 24.96 9.22
C ASP A 98 -11.24 25.05 8.34
N VAL A 99 -11.41 24.93 7.03
CA VAL A 99 -10.35 24.98 6.02
C VAL A 99 -10.42 26.30 5.24
N GLY A 100 -10.65 27.41 5.95
CA GLY A 100 -10.70 28.76 5.37
C GLY A 100 -12.11 29.17 4.94
N GLY A 101 -13.10 28.90 5.78
CA GLY A 101 -14.52 29.17 5.55
C GLY A 101 -15.33 27.94 5.10
N ASP A 102 -14.65 26.86 4.71
CA ASP A 102 -15.27 25.57 4.38
C ASP A 102 -15.16 24.62 5.58
N LEU A 103 -16.29 24.27 6.17
CA LEU A 103 -16.38 23.38 7.33
C LEU A 103 -16.50 21.93 6.87
N ARG A 104 -15.47 21.13 7.15
CA ARG A 104 -15.42 19.72 6.78
C ARG A 104 -15.46 18.82 7.99
N THR A 105 -16.07 17.66 7.83
CA THR A 105 -16.08 16.63 8.86
C THR A 105 -14.88 15.70 8.69
N SER A 106 -14.15 15.46 9.77
CA SER A 106 -13.13 14.41 9.82
C SER A 106 -13.39 13.45 10.97
N VAL A 107 -13.05 12.18 10.76
CA VAL A 107 -13.08 11.17 11.82
C VAL A 107 -11.65 10.80 12.16
N ALA A 108 -11.22 11.10 13.38
CA ALA A 108 -9.84 10.90 13.83
C ALA A 108 -9.76 10.12 15.14
N GLY A 109 -8.77 9.24 15.24
CA GLY A 109 -8.52 8.38 16.39
C GLY A 109 -7.76 9.04 17.53
N LEU A 110 -8.13 10.26 17.93
CA LEU A 110 -7.35 11.08 18.88
C LEU A 110 -7.76 10.95 20.35
N ARG A 111 -8.83 10.19 20.63
CA ARG A 111 -9.48 10.17 21.95
C ARG A 111 -8.66 9.59 23.09
N ARG A 112 -7.59 8.85 22.77
CA ARG A 112 -6.70 8.27 23.77
C ARG A 112 -5.64 9.24 24.27
N GLU A 113 -5.35 10.28 23.48
CA GLU A 113 -4.18 11.13 23.71
C GLU A 113 -4.55 12.60 23.89
N TYR A 114 -5.60 13.06 23.22
CA TYR A 114 -6.05 14.44 23.33
C TYR A 114 -7.45 14.48 23.93
N PRO A 115 -7.65 15.24 25.01
CA PRO A 115 -8.98 15.55 25.45
C PRO A 115 -9.63 16.55 24.47
N HIS A 116 -10.96 16.51 24.38
CA HIS A 116 -11.74 17.25 23.38
C HIS A 116 -11.51 18.78 23.40
N ASP A 117 -11.30 19.34 24.59
CA ASP A 117 -11.03 20.76 24.85
C ASP A 117 -9.66 21.19 24.31
N ALA A 118 -8.64 20.35 24.42
CA ALA A 118 -7.30 20.63 23.88
C ALA A 118 -7.24 20.59 22.34
N LEU A 119 -8.27 20.03 21.69
CA LEU A 119 -8.36 19.99 20.23
C LEU A 119 -9.00 21.25 19.67
N ILE A 120 -9.93 21.89 20.38
CA ILE A 120 -10.68 23.05 19.88
C ILE A 120 -9.74 24.26 19.75
N GLY A 121 -9.80 24.94 18.60
CA GLY A 121 -8.95 26.09 18.26
C GLY A 121 -7.56 25.71 17.76
N ARG A 122 -7.20 24.42 17.75
CA ARG A 122 -5.87 23.98 17.29
C ARG A 122 -5.76 24.02 15.77
N ARG A 123 -4.61 24.53 15.29
CA ARG A 123 -4.18 24.49 13.88
C ARG A 123 -3.60 23.12 13.54
N VAL A 124 -4.11 22.48 12.50
CA VAL A 124 -3.68 21.14 12.07
C VAL A 124 -3.54 21.05 10.56
N ALA A 125 -2.60 20.25 10.08
CA ALA A 125 -2.49 19.93 8.66
C ALA A 125 -3.57 18.91 8.24
N VAL A 126 -4.27 19.19 7.14
CA VAL A 126 -5.33 18.34 6.59
C VAL A 126 -5.16 18.12 5.10
N VAL A 127 -5.61 16.96 4.64
CA VAL A 127 -5.81 16.67 3.22
C VAL A 127 -7.27 16.96 2.89
N ALA A 128 -7.52 17.96 2.05
CA ALA A 128 -8.84 18.42 1.69
C ALA A 128 -9.45 17.64 0.52
N ASN A 129 -8.67 17.22 -0.48
CA ASN A 129 -9.22 16.60 -1.70
C ASN A 129 -9.30 15.06 -1.68
N LEU A 130 -9.37 14.44 -0.50
CA LEU A 130 -9.59 13.00 -0.38
C LEU A 130 -11.04 12.62 -0.71
N ALA A 131 -11.24 11.47 -1.34
CA ALA A 131 -12.56 10.91 -1.54
C ALA A 131 -13.24 10.66 -0.18
N PRO A 132 -14.49 11.13 0.03
CA PRO A 132 -15.17 10.94 1.30
C PRO A 132 -15.34 9.46 1.64
N THR A 133 -15.04 9.10 2.89
CA THR A 133 -15.16 7.74 3.38
C THR A 133 -16.06 7.70 4.61
N THR A 134 -16.96 6.71 4.66
CA THR A 134 -17.84 6.52 5.83
C THR A 134 -17.17 5.64 6.87
N ILE A 135 -16.96 6.19 8.06
CA ILE A 135 -16.37 5.49 9.21
C ILE A 135 -17.42 5.47 10.32
N LYS A 136 -17.87 4.28 10.73
CA LYS A 136 -18.87 4.10 11.81
C LYS A 136 -20.15 4.96 11.61
N GLY A 137 -20.61 5.07 10.36
CA GLY A 137 -21.80 5.85 9.99
C GLY A 137 -21.60 7.37 9.88
N VAL A 138 -20.38 7.87 10.11
CA VAL A 138 -20.02 9.28 9.93
C VAL A 138 -19.23 9.44 8.63
N LYS A 139 -19.61 10.41 7.80
CA LYS A 139 -18.89 10.76 6.56
C LYS A 139 -17.65 11.59 6.90
N SER A 140 -16.46 11.06 6.60
CA SER A 140 -15.19 11.78 6.72
C SER A 140 -14.82 12.36 5.36
N GLU A 141 -14.74 13.68 5.27
CA GLU A 141 -14.53 14.47 4.05
C GLU A 141 -13.11 15.04 3.96
N CYS A 142 -12.35 14.94 5.05
CA CYS A 142 -10.94 15.26 5.09
C CYS A 142 -10.21 14.35 6.08
N MET A 143 -8.88 14.33 6.00
CA MET A 143 -8.02 13.55 6.89
C MET A 143 -6.98 14.46 7.54
N LEU A 144 -6.86 14.39 8.87
CA LEU A 144 -5.77 15.07 9.59
C LEU A 144 -4.48 14.29 9.42
N LEU A 145 -3.38 15.02 9.29
CA LEU A 145 -2.05 14.45 9.32
C LEU A 145 -1.51 14.43 10.74
N ALA A 146 -1.01 13.26 11.13
CA ALA A 146 -0.39 13.04 12.43
C ALA A 146 0.77 12.06 12.28
N ALA A 147 1.86 12.31 13.01
CA ALA A 147 2.89 11.32 13.21
C ALA A 147 2.36 10.24 14.17
N LYS A 148 2.52 8.97 13.79
CA LYS A 148 2.12 7.81 14.60
C LYS A 148 3.38 7.10 15.06
N GLY A 149 3.80 7.37 16.29
CA GLY A 149 4.86 6.63 16.99
C GLY A 149 4.25 5.87 18.17
N ASP A 150 4.93 5.91 19.31
CA ASP A 150 4.37 5.47 20.59
C ASP A 150 3.18 6.34 21.02
N GLU A 151 3.21 7.61 20.62
CA GLU A 151 2.15 8.60 20.74
C GLU A 151 1.79 9.18 19.35
N ILE A 152 0.57 9.68 19.22
CA ILE A 152 0.01 10.39 18.08
C ILE A 152 0.32 11.88 18.24
N ALA A 153 1.22 12.40 17.42
CA ALA A 153 1.50 13.84 17.36
C ALA A 153 0.80 14.47 16.15
N LEU A 154 -0.14 15.38 16.40
CA LEU A 154 -0.77 16.16 15.33
C LEU A 154 0.25 17.09 14.67
N LEU A 155 0.24 17.14 13.34
CA LEU A 155 1.07 18.09 12.61
C LEU A 155 0.42 19.48 12.67
N SER A 156 1.17 20.44 13.19
CA SER A 156 0.77 21.84 13.33
C SER A 156 1.86 22.73 12.72
N PRO A 157 1.51 23.90 12.16
CA PRO A 157 2.50 24.86 11.69
C PRO A 157 3.31 25.41 12.87
N ASP A 158 4.58 25.75 12.61
CA ASP A 158 5.49 26.36 13.60
C ASP A 158 5.11 27.82 13.94
N LYS A 159 4.35 28.47 13.05
CA LYS A 159 3.84 29.83 13.18
C LYS A 159 2.31 29.82 13.12
N ASP A 160 1.69 30.89 13.62
CA ASP A 160 0.25 31.07 13.40
C ASP A 160 0.01 31.42 11.93
N VAL A 161 -0.77 30.57 11.28
CA VAL A 161 -1.09 30.64 9.86
C VAL A 161 -2.62 30.55 9.74
N PRO A 162 -3.26 31.40 8.93
CA PRO A 162 -4.71 31.39 8.81
C PRO A 162 -5.23 30.02 8.31
N PRO A 163 -6.45 29.62 8.70
CA PRO A 163 -7.04 28.40 8.18
C PRO A 163 -7.32 28.55 6.69
N GLY A 164 -7.16 27.46 5.95
CA GLY A 164 -7.26 27.41 4.49
C GLY A 164 -5.94 27.66 3.75
N THR A 165 -4.86 28.06 4.43
CA THR A 165 -3.54 28.20 3.80
C THR A 165 -3.06 26.87 3.24
N ARG A 166 -2.63 26.88 1.97
CA ARG A 166 -2.08 25.71 1.28
C ARG A 166 -0.69 25.37 1.79
N ILE A 167 -0.43 24.08 1.99
CA ILE A 167 0.88 23.52 2.34
C ILE A 167 1.55 23.12 1.02
N GLY A 168 2.84 23.44 0.87
CA GLY A 168 3.65 23.14 -0.31
C GLY A 168 5.09 22.82 0.06
#